data_AF-A0A1H5U173-F1
#
_entry.id   AF-A0A1H5U173-F1
#
_cell.length_a   1.000
_cell.length_b   1.000
_cell.length_c   1.000
_cell.angle_alpha   90.00
_cell.angle_beta   90.00
_cell.angle_gamma   90.00
#
_symmetry.space_group_name_H-M   'P 1'
#
loop_
_entity.id
_entity.type
_entity.pdbx_description
1 polymer ?
#
loop_
_entity_poly.entity_id
_entity_poly.type
_entity_poly.pdbx_seq_one_letter_code
_entity_poly.pdbx_strand_id
1 'polypeptide(L)'
;MKIAVYTCVAGGYDHVREPLTIENETDYYMISDDSAMAGKAYNWVDIDEVVPDINMSPKDKNRYCKLHPYLLFPEYDYTIYLDGSIQIIKPIIHYVKKVGKTGIAIHRHRERDCIYSEGIFLVWLGAVDKEILVQDIARYIDVGLPRHFGMFECGMIVTDIHNPMSVEVYKNWYEEYMRSARRDQQALIYTLWTMGLRADDIGDLGGDYNILTNPDISWDRGAHYK
;
A
#
# COMPACT_ATOMS: atom_id res chain seq x y z
N MET A 1 -11.84 -20.22 1.02
CA MET A 1 -10.94 -19.08 0.86
C MET A 1 -11.79 -17.83 0.91
N LYS A 2 -11.65 -17.00 1.92
CA LYS A 2 -12.34 -15.71 2.06
C LYS A 2 -11.38 -14.58 1.70
N ILE A 3 -11.81 -13.67 0.83
CA ILE A 3 -11.00 -12.53 0.39
C ILE A 3 -11.76 -11.24 0.69
N ALA A 4 -11.08 -10.29 1.33
CA ALA A 4 -11.57 -8.92 1.46
C ALA A 4 -10.80 -8.01 0.49
N VAL A 5 -11.51 -7.31 -0.39
CA VAL A 5 -10.96 -6.23 -1.21
C VAL A 5 -11.33 -4.93 -0.53
N TYR A 6 -10.37 -4.04 -0.31
CA TYR A 6 -10.66 -2.80 0.38
C TYR A 6 -9.87 -1.63 -0.16
N THR A 7 -10.50 -0.46 -0.07
CA THR A 7 -9.86 0.83 -0.29
C THR A 7 -10.11 1.72 0.90
N CYS A 8 -9.26 2.72 1.09
CA CYS A 8 -9.40 3.68 2.16
C CYS A 8 -9.25 5.09 1.61
N VAL A 9 -10.21 5.98 1.86
CA VAL A 9 -10.17 7.38 1.44
C VAL A 9 -10.64 8.25 2.59
N ALA A 10 -9.87 9.28 2.93
CA ALA A 10 -10.18 10.21 4.00
C ALA A 10 -9.97 11.66 3.54
N GLY A 11 -10.75 12.59 4.06
CA GLY A 11 -10.63 14.03 3.80
C GLY A 11 -10.91 14.43 2.35
N GLY A 12 -11.66 13.61 1.60
CA GLY A 12 -12.03 13.88 0.21
C GLY A 12 -10.86 13.90 -0.78
N TYR A 13 -9.74 13.25 -0.46
CA TYR A 13 -8.51 13.32 -1.25
C TYR A 13 -8.62 12.63 -2.63
N ASP A 14 -9.28 11.48 -2.68
CA ASP A 14 -9.49 10.70 -3.91
C ASP A 14 -10.98 10.58 -4.24
N HIS A 15 -11.29 10.48 -5.53
CA HIS A 15 -12.63 10.11 -6.01
C HIS A 15 -12.62 8.65 -6.43
N VAL A 16 -13.16 7.78 -5.57
CA VAL A 16 -13.19 6.34 -5.85
C VAL A 16 -14.15 6.05 -6.99
N ARG A 17 -13.64 5.36 -8.01
CA ARG A 17 -14.45 4.84 -9.11
C ARG A 17 -14.95 3.45 -8.76
N GLU A 18 -16.24 3.21 -8.98
CA GLU A 18 -16.80 1.87 -8.75
C GLU A 18 -16.09 0.80 -9.60
N PRO A 19 -15.90 -0.40 -9.05
CA PRO A 19 -15.33 -1.51 -9.79
C PRO A 19 -16.23 -1.89 -10.96
N LEU A 20 -15.64 -2.09 -12.14
CA LEU A 20 -16.36 -2.57 -13.33
C LEU A 20 -16.61 -4.09 -13.30
N THR A 21 -15.88 -4.79 -12.44
CA THR A 21 -16.04 -6.22 -12.19
C THR A 21 -16.11 -6.47 -10.69
N ILE A 22 -17.13 -7.20 -10.25
CA ILE A 22 -17.32 -7.65 -8.88
C ILE A 22 -17.31 -9.19 -8.89
N GLU A 23 -16.55 -9.78 -7.97
CA GLU A 23 -16.40 -11.22 -7.85
C GLU A 23 -17.25 -11.74 -6.68
N ASN A 24 -18.19 -12.66 -6.95
CA ASN A 24 -19.24 -13.06 -6.02
C ASN A 24 -18.75 -13.69 -4.69
N GLU A 25 -17.51 -14.19 -4.64
CA GLU A 25 -16.92 -14.83 -3.45
C GLU A 25 -15.99 -13.89 -2.68
N THR A 26 -16.13 -12.58 -2.87
CA THR A 26 -15.25 -11.54 -2.32
C THR A 26 -16.07 -10.42 -1.72
N ASP A 27 -15.68 -10.01 -0.51
CA ASP A 27 -16.31 -8.87 0.16
C ASP A 27 -15.52 -7.60 -0.16
N TYR A 28 -16.23 -6.54 -0.54
CA TYR A 28 -15.64 -5.27 -0.93
C TYR A 28 -15.91 -4.23 0.16
N TYR A 29 -14.89 -3.52 0.62
CA TYR A 29 -14.98 -2.54 1.70
C TYR A 29 -14.46 -1.16 1.29
N MET A 30 -15.17 -0.12 1.74
CA MET A 30 -14.77 1.28 1.65
C MET A 30 -14.57 1.81 3.07
N ILE A 31 -13.31 2.04 3.45
CA ILE A 31 -12.99 2.67 4.74
C ILE A 31 -12.89 4.18 4.53
N SER A 32 -13.83 4.95 5.08
CA SER A 32 -13.89 6.40 4.82
C SER A 32 -14.59 7.19 5.93
N ASP A 33 -14.27 8.48 6.01
CA ASP A 33 -14.99 9.48 6.81
C ASP A 33 -16.30 9.94 6.15
N ASP A 34 -16.57 9.51 4.91
CA ASP A 34 -17.81 9.77 4.19
C ASP A 34 -18.44 8.46 3.64
N SER A 35 -19.59 8.08 4.19
CA SER A 35 -20.33 6.89 3.75
C SER A 35 -20.78 6.94 2.29
N ALA A 36 -20.93 8.13 1.70
CA ALA A 36 -21.29 8.27 0.29
C ALA A 36 -20.21 7.72 -0.65
N MET A 37 -18.94 7.64 -0.20
CA MET A 37 -17.83 7.09 -0.98
C MET A 37 -17.99 5.60 -1.30
N ALA A 38 -18.75 4.85 -0.50
CA ALA A 38 -18.92 3.42 -0.71
C ALA A 38 -19.72 3.07 -1.97
N GLY A 39 -20.54 4.00 -2.46
CA GLY A 39 -21.38 3.76 -3.64
C GLY A 39 -22.27 2.54 -3.44
N LYS A 40 -22.38 1.70 -4.48
CA LYS A 40 -23.18 0.46 -4.45
C LYS A 40 -22.35 -0.80 -4.29
N ALA A 41 -21.07 -0.73 -4.64
CA ALA A 41 -20.20 -1.90 -4.73
C ALA A 41 -19.50 -2.24 -3.41
N TYR A 42 -19.34 -1.28 -2.51
CA TYR A 42 -18.58 -1.46 -1.28
C TYR A 42 -19.48 -1.42 -0.04
N ASN A 43 -19.14 -2.24 0.96
CA ASN A 43 -19.61 -2.09 2.33
C ASN A 43 -18.83 -0.94 2.99
N TRP A 44 -19.52 0.08 3.48
CA TRP A 44 -18.87 1.18 4.17
C TRP A 44 -18.40 0.78 5.57
N VAL A 45 -17.22 1.27 5.94
CA VAL A 45 -16.64 1.20 7.29
C VAL A 45 -16.23 2.63 7.66
N ASP A 46 -16.71 3.10 8.81
CA ASP A 46 -16.27 4.40 9.33
C ASP A 46 -14.79 4.32 9.71
N ILE A 47 -13.99 5.22 9.13
CA ILE A 47 -12.55 5.26 9.39
C ILE A 47 -12.25 5.56 10.87
N ASP A 48 -13.10 6.34 11.55
CA ASP A 48 -12.88 6.73 12.95
C ASP A 48 -13.15 5.59 13.94
N GLU A 49 -13.85 4.54 13.50
CA GLU A 49 -14.08 3.33 14.30
C GLU A 49 -12.87 2.37 14.28
N VAL A 50 -11.99 2.49 13.29
CA VAL A 50 -10.90 1.52 13.07
C VAL A 50 -9.50 2.06 13.34
N VAL A 51 -9.30 3.39 13.28
CA VAL A 51 -8.02 4.02 13.60
C VAL A 51 -7.80 4.16 15.10
N PRO A 52 -6.55 4.19 15.59
CA PRO A 52 -6.26 4.26 17.02
C PRO A 52 -6.46 5.65 17.61
N ASP A 53 -6.48 6.70 16.79
CA ASP A 53 -6.73 8.08 17.18
C ASP A 53 -7.48 8.83 16.07
N ILE A 54 -8.67 9.33 16.40
CA ILE A 54 -9.54 10.09 15.47
C ILE A 54 -8.90 11.42 15.02
N ASN A 55 -7.90 11.93 15.75
CA ASN A 55 -7.23 13.19 15.44
C ASN A 55 -6.06 13.03 14.45
N MET A 56 -5.78 11.81 13.99
CA MET A 56 -4.78 11.57 12.96
C MET A 56 -5.11 12.34 11.67
N SER A 57 -4.06 12.76 10.95
CA SER A 57 -4.26 13.38 9.63
C SER A 57 -4.96 12.41 8.68
N PRO A 58 -5.76 12.88 7.70
CA PRO A 58 -6.38 11.99 6.70
C PRO A 58 -5.37 11.08 6.01
N LYS A 59 -4.16 11.60 5.76
CA LYS A 59 -3.05 10.81 5.21
C LYS A 59 -2.63 9.69 6.15
N ASP A 60 -2.50 9.94 7.44
CA ASP A 60 -2.08 8.91 8.39
C ASP A 60 -3.19 7.90 8.68
N LYS A 61 -4.46 8.32 8.70
CA LYS A 61 -5.60 7.39 8.81
C LYS A 61 -5.62 6.38 7.66
N ASN A 62 -5.45 6.85 6.42
CA ASN A 62 -5.34 5.96 5.26
C ASN A 62 -4.14 5.00 5.40
N ARG A 63 -2.98 5.52 5.77
CA ARG A 63 -1.76 4.71 5.92
C ARG A 63 -1.88 3.69 7.05
N TYR A 64 -2.59 4.01 8.13
CA TYR A 64 -2.95 3.02 9.16
C TYR A 64 -3.80 1.90 8.57
N CYS A 65 -4.88 2.22 7.85
CA CYS A 65 -5.77 1.20 7.29
C CYS A 65 -5.07 0.31 6.23
N LYS A 66 -4.20 0.91 5.42
CA LYS A 66 -3.37 0.21 4.44
C LYS A 66 -2.38 -0.77 5.09
N LEU A 67 -1.83 -0.41 6.25
CA LEU A 67 -0.74 -1.15 6.91
C LEU A 67 -1.21 -2.04 8.08
N HIS A 68 -2.51 -2.15 8.33
CA HIS A 68 -3.06 -3.04 9.36
C HIS A 68 -4.16 -4.00 8.84
N PRO A 69 -4.00 -4.62 7.65
CA PRO A 69 -5.04 -5.54 7.14
C PRO A 69 -5.31 -6.71 8.10
N TYR A 70 -4.29 -7.17 8.84
CA TYR A 70 -4.40 -8.24 9.82
C TYR A 70 -5.23 -7.89 11.07
N LEU A 71 -5.42 -6.59 11.37
CA LEU A 71 -6.33 -6.14 12.43
C LEU A 71 -7.73 -5.85 11.90
N LEU A 72 -7.82 -5.33 10.68
CA LEU A 72 -9.10 -4.92 10.08
C LEU A 72 -9.90 -6.10 9.56
N PHE A 73 -9.23 -7.14 9.06
CA PHE A 73 -9.86 -8.29 8.40
C PHE A 73 -9.35 -9.64 8.95
N PRO A 74 -9.37 -9.87 10.29
CA PRO A 74 -8.79 -11.06 10.91
C PRO A 74 -9.52 -12.37 10.53
N GLU A 75 -10.77 -12.27 10.08
CA GLU A 75 -11.61 -13.40 9.69
C GLU A 75 -11.39 -13.86 8.23
N TYR A 76 -10.54 -13.15 7.48
CA TYR A 76 -10.25 -13.41 6.07
C TYR A 76 -8.94 -14.17 5.88
N ASP A 77 -8.83 -14.89 4.76
CA ASP A 77 -7.59 -15.59 4.40
C ASP A 77 -6.62 -14.65 3.66
N TYR A 78 -7.18 -13.80 2.79
CA TYR A 78 -6.42 -12.80 2.05
C TYR A 78 -7.11 -11.44 2.06
N THR A 79 -6.30 -10.40 1.95
CA THR A 79 -6.78 -9.04 1.64
C THR A 79 -6.15 -8.50 0.37
N ILE A 80 -6.89 -7.70 -0.38
CA ILE A 80 -6.38 -6.90 -1.49
C ILE A 80 -6.68 -5.44 -1.21
N TYR A 81 -5.64 -4.68 -0.89
CA TYR A 81 -5.72 -3.22 -0.75
C TYR A 81 -5.56 -2.56 -2.12
N LEU A 82 -6.32 -1.50 -2.37
CA LEU A 82 -6.19 -0.59 -3.52
C LEU A 82 -6.20 0.87 -3.04
N ASP A 83 -5.24 1.68 -3.50
CA ASP A 83 -5.31 3.14 -3.37
C ASP A 83 -6.62 3.65 -4.01
N GLY A 84 -7.25 4.68 -3.44
CA GLY A 84 -8.57 5.18 -3.87
C GLY A 84 -8.62 5.68 -5.33
N SER A 85 -7.45 5.99 -5.92
CA SER A 85 -7.30 6.38 -7.33
C SER A 85 -7.26 5.20 -8.31
N ILE A 86 -7.27 3.96 -7.82
CA ILE A 86 -7.26 2.74 -8.64
C ILE A 86 -8.68 2.16 -8.79
N GLN A 87 -9.10 1.94 -10.03
CA GLN A 87 -10.35 1.29 -10.38
C GLN A 87 -10.09 -0.16 -10.80
N ILE A 88 -10.93 -1.09 -10.30
CA ILE A 88 -10.94 -2.48 -10.75
C ILE A 88 -11.65 -2.58 -12.10
N ILE A 89 -10.98 -3.13 -13.10
CA ILE A 89 -11.50 -3.30 -14.46
C ILE A 89 -11.90 -4.76 -14.70
N LYS A 90 -11.07 -5.71 -14.23
CA LYS A 90 -11.25 -7.17 -14.41
C LYS A 90 -11.07 -7.91 -13.08
N PRO A 91 -11.34 -9.23 -13.03
CA PRO A 91 -11.10 -10.04 -11.83
C PRO A 91 -9.67 -9.90 -11.28
N ILE A 92 -9.52 -9.63 -9.98
CA ILE A 92 -8.24 -9.42 -9.30
C ILE A 92 -7.96 -10.47 -8.22
N ILE A 93 -8.91 -11.33 -7.84
CA ILE A 93 -8.65 -12.35 -6.81
C ILE A 93 -7.51 -13.29 -7.20
N HIS A 94 -7.25 -13.47 -8.49
CA HIS A 94 -6.20 -14.36 -8.97
C HIS A 94 -4.79 -13.94 -8.51
N TYR A 95 -4.61 -12.68 -8.10
CA TYR A 95 -3.34 -12.19 -7.55
C TYR A 95 -2.96 -12.79 -6.20
N VAL A 96 -3.89 -13.44 -5.46
CA VAL A 96 -3.52 -14.18 -4.23
C VAL A 96 -2.48 -15.27 -4.50
N LYS A 97 -2.44 -15.81 -5.73
CA LYS A 97 -1.44 -16.81 -6.17
C LYS A 97 -0.05 -16.22 -6.37
N LYS A 98 0.11 -14.89 -6.33
CA LYS A 98 1.37 -14.17 -6.51
C LYS A 98 2.05 -13.83 -5.19
N VAL A 99 1.40 -14.08 -4.06
CA VAL A 99 1.94 -13.80 -2.73
C VAL A 99 3.32 -14.46 -2.56
N GLY A 100 4.29 -13.66 -2.13
CA GLY A 100 5.68 -14.10 -1.91
C GLY A 100 5.88 -14.78 -0.57
N LYS A 101 7.15 -15.06 -0.23
CA LYS A 101 7.51 -15.72 1.04
C LYS A 101 7.11 -14.90 2.26
N THR A 102 7.09 -13.58 2.12
CA THR A 102 6.66 -12.65 3.17
C THR A 102 5.16 -12.68 3.43
N GLY A 103 4.37 -13.38 2.61
CA GLY A 103 2.92 -13.28 2.68
C GLY A 103 2.37 -12.01 2.02
N ILE A 104 3.21 -11.26 1.30
CA ILE A 104 2.82 -10.01 0.62
C ILE A 104 3.19 -10.09 -0.86
N ALA A 105 2.38 -9.50 -1.73
CA ALA A 105 2.72 -9.20 -3.12
C ALA A 105 2.37 -7.75 -3.49
N ILE A 106 3.25 -7.10 -4.25
CA ILE A 106 3.14 -5.70 -4.69
C ILE A 106 3.75 -5.58 -6.10
N HIS A 107 3.28 -4.64 -6.91
CA HIS A 107 3.94 -4.31 -8.17
C HIS A 107 5.35 -3.75 -7.91
N ARG A 108 6.34 -4.22 -8.68
CA ARG A 108 7.65 -3.57 -8.76
C ARG A 108 7.50 -2.13 -9.24
N HIS A 109 8.33 -1.26 -8.68
CA HIS A 109 8.34 0.13 -9.11
C HIS A 109 8.90 0.24 -10.54
N ARG A 110 8.14 0.87 -11.43
CA ARG A 110 8.36 0.81 -12.89
C ARG A 110 9.63 1.50 -13.39
N GLU A 111 10.09 2.54 -12.70
CA GLU A 111 11.15 3.44 -13.18
C GLU A 111 12.40 3.45 -12.28
N ARG A 112 12.27 3.00 -11.04
CA ARG A 112 13.24 3.22 -9.97
C ARG A 112 13.28 1.99 -9.11
N ASP A 113 14.47 1.60 -8.70
CA ASP A 113 14.78 0.45 -7.85
C ASP A 113 15.65 0.85 -6.65
N CYS A 114 15.92 2.15 -6.50
CA CYS A 114 16.87 2.68 -5.53
C CYS A 114 16.20 3.78 -4.68
N ILE A 115 16.07 3.49 -3.39
CA ILE A 115 15.48 4.35 -2.37
C ILE A 115 16.09 5.76 -2.36
N TYR A 116 17.40 5.88 -2.61
CA TYR A 116 18.13 7.15 -2.63
C TYR A 116 17.77 8.01 -3.85
N SER A 117 17.66 7.40 -5.03
CA SER A 117 17.21 8.13 -6.23
C SER A 117 15.76 8.56 -6.13
N GLU A 118 14.91 7.72 -5.51
CA GLU A 118 13.53 8.09 -5.21
C GLU A 118 13.47 9.27 -4.22
N GLY A 119 14.32 9.27 -3.19
CA GLY A 119 14.39 10.38 -2.25
C GLY A 119 14.70 11.71 -2.93
N ILE A 120 15.68 11.74 -3.85
CA ILE A 120 15.99 12.96 -4.63
C ILE A 120 14.78 13.41 -5.44
N PHE A 121 14.08 12.47 -6.09
CA PHE A 121 12.90 12.75 -6.89
C PHE A 121 11.74 13.30 -6.04
N LEU A 122 11.50 12.74 -4.84
CA LEU A 122 10.47 13.21 -3.92
C LEU A 122 10.73 14.63 -3.42
N VAL A 123 11.99 14.99 -3.13
CA VAL A 123 12.38 16.37 -2.78
C VAL A 123 12.13 17.31 -3.96
N TRP A 124 12.54 16.91 -5.17
CA TRP A 124 12.35 17.72 -6.38
C TRP A 124 10.86 17.99 -6.66
N LEU A 125 9.99 17.01 -6.41
CA LEU A 125 8.53 17.15 -6.52
C LEU A 125 7.89 17.98 -5.40
N GLY A 126 8.60 18.28 -4.31
CA GLY A 126 8.00 18.89 -3.11
C GLY A 126 7.02 17.96 -2.38
N ALA A 127 7.08 16.65 -2.62
CA ALA A 127 6.13 15.66 -2.10
C ALA A 127 6.46 15.18 -0.67
N VAL A 128 7.48 15.77 -0.05
CA VAL A 128 8.06 15.37 1.23
C VAL A 128 8.80 16.55 1.87
N ASP A 129 8.86 16.57 3.19
CA ASP A 129 9.76 17.45 3.94
C ASP A 129 11.22 17.04 3.66
N LYS A 130 12.00 18.00 3.15
CA LYS A 130 13.37 17.75 2.70
C LYS A 130 14.29 17.41 3.86
N GLU A 131 14.19 18.15 4.95
CA GLU A 131 15.05 18.02 6.12
C GLU A 131 14.85 16.66 6.78
N ILE A 132 13.61 16.21 6.94
CA ILE A 132 13.29 14.88 7.50
C ILE A 132 13.79 13.78 6.55
N LEU A 133 13.53 13.90 5.25
CA LEU A 133 13.96 12.87 4.29
C LEU A 133 15.49 12.75 4.21
N VAL A 134 16.23 13.86 4.31
CA VAL A 134 17.71 13.82 4.35
C VAL A 134 18.21 13.07 5.58
N GLN A 135 17.57 13.23 6.73
CA GLN A 135 17.90 12.48 7.95
C GLN A 135 17.63 10.98 7.79
N ASP A 136 16.50 10.63 7.17
CA ASP A 136 16.18 9.23 6.86
C ASP A 136 17.22 8.61 5.93
N ILE A 137 17.56 9.29 4.84
CA ILE A 137 18.58 8.82 3.89
C ILE A 137 19.93 8.63 4.58
N ALA A 138 20.35 9.56 5.44
CA ALA A 138 21.60 9.44 6.18
C ALA A 138 21.58 8.21 7.09
N ARG A 139 20.49 7.98 7.84
CA ARG A 139 20.30 6.79 8.68
C ARG A 139 20.31 5.50 7.85
N TYR A 140 19.69 5.51 6.67
CA TYR A 140 19.68 4.35 5.77
C TYR A 140 21.08 4.00 5.26
N ILE A 141 21.90 5.00 4.95
CA ILE A 141 23.31 4.81 4.56
C ILE A 141 24.12 4.26 5.72
N ASP A 142 23.94 4.79 6.93
CA ASP A 142 24.68 4.39 8.14
C ASP A 142 24.47 2.91 8.49
N VAL A 143 23.23 2.40 8.35
CA VAL A 143 22.92 0.97 8.54
C VAL A 143 23.26 0.08 7.34
N GLY A 144 23.87 0.64 6.29
CA GLY A 144 24.37 -0.11 5.15
C GLY A 144 23.31 -0.58 4.14
N LEU A 145 22.13 0.06 4.07
CA LEU A 145 21.12 -0.27 3.06
C LEU A 145 21.72 -0.12 1.65
N PRO A 146 21.73 -1.16 0.80
CA PRO A 146 22.39 -1.07 -0.49
C PRO A 146 21.59 -0.20 -1.47
N ARG A 147 22.33 0.42 -2.40
CA ARG A 147 21.72 1.00 -3.60
C ARG A 147 21.08 -0.11 -4.43
N HIS A 148 20.03 0.21 -5.18
CA HIS A 148 19.34 -0.75 -6.05
C HIS A 148 18.81 -2.00 -5.32
N PHE A 149 18.42 -1.85 -4.05
CA PHE A 149 17.82 -2.94 -3.27
C PHE A 149 16.49 -3.43 -3.86
N GLY A 150 15.80 -2.57 -4.62
CA GLY A 150 14.44 -2.77 -5.11
C GLY A 150 13.51 -1.66 -4.59
N MET A 151 12.42 -1.44 -5.31
CA MET A 151 11.35 -0.49 -4.95
C MET A 151 10.00 -1.06 -5.41
N PHE A 152 8.92 -0.59 -4.80
CA PHE A 152 7.56 -1.06 -5.07
C PHE A 152 6.59 0.10 -5.25
N GLU A 153 5.62 -0.08 -6.13
CA GLU A 153 4.46 0.81 -6.25
C GLU A 153 3.35 0.26 -5.35
N CYS A 154 3.25 0.80 -4.14
CA CYS A 154 2.37 0.28 -3.08
C CYS A 154 0.87 0.56 -3.30
N GLY A 155 0.43 0.82 -4.54
CA GLY A 155 -0.96 1.16 -4.84
C GLY A 155 -1.91 -0.03 -4.82
N MET A 156 -1.42 -1.24 -5.09
CA MET A 156 -2.15 -2.49 -4.89
C MET A 156 -1.28 -3.42 -4.06
N ILE A 157 -1.84 -3.96 -2.97
CA ILE A 157 -1.13 -4.88 -2.07
C ILE A 157 -2.00 -6.09 -1.81
N VAL A 158 -1.46 -7.28 -2.08
CA VAL A 158 -2.12 -8.55 -1.78
C VAL A 158 -1.43 -9.22 -0.62
N THR A 159 -2.20 -9.60 0.39
CA THR A 159 -1.67 -10.10 1.66
C THR A 159 -2.34 -11.40 2.05
N ASP A 160 -1.53 -12.40 2.39
CA ASP A 160 -1.92 -13.58 3.17
C ASP A 160 -1.93 -13.22 4.65
N ILE A 161 -3.12 -13.21 5.24
CA ILE A 161 -3.35 -12.77 6.63
C ILE A 161 -2.83 -13.79 7.64
N HIS A 162 -2.74 -15.06 7.25
CA HIS A 162 -2.28 -16.14 8.11
C HIS A 162 -0.76 -16.34 8.07
N ASN A 163 -0.06 -15.67 7.14
CA ASN A 163 1.40 -15.70 7.11
C ASN A 163 1.97 -14.81 8.22
N PRO A 164 2.65 -15.37 9.25
CA PRO A 164 3.17 -14.56 10.35
C PRO A 164 4.21 -13.52 9.91
N MET A 165 4.92 -13.77 8.78
CA MET A 165 5.87 -12.81 8.23
C MET A 165 5.16 -11.56 7.70
N SER A 166 3.93 -11.66 7.19
CA SER A 166 3.21 -10.49 6.67
C SER A 166 2.91 -9.52 7.80
N VAL A 167 2.44 -10.05 8.94
CA VAL A 167 2.15 -9.30 10.17
C VAL A 167 3.41 -8.59 10.68
N GLU A 168 4.54 -9.29 10.76
CA GLU A 168 5.79 -8.69 11.23
C GLU A 168 6.33 -7.62 10.26
N VAL A 169 6.21 -7.82 8.95
CA VAL A 169 6.55 -6.79 7.96
C VAL A 169 5.65 -5.56 8.15
N TYR A 170 4.34 -5.72 8.29
CA TYR A 170 3.42 -4.59 8.48
C TYR A 170 3.69 -3.78 9.74
N LYS A 171 3.95 -4.44 10.88
CA LYS A 171 4.30 -3.75 12.13
C LYS A 171 5.55 -2.88 11.98
N ASN A 172 6.65 -3.48 11.51
CA ASN A 172 7.90 -2.75 11.31
C ASN A 172 7.77 -1.66 10.23
N TRP A 173 6.98 -1.92 9.19
CA TRP A 173 6.71 -0.96 8.12
C TRP A 173 5.93 0.24 8.64
N TYR A 174 4.90 0.03 9.45
CA TYR A 174 4.15 1.12 10.06
C TYR A 174 5.00 1.91 11.07
N GLU A 175 5.79 1.23 11.92
CA GLU A 175 6.72 1.88 12.84
C GLU A 175 7.71 2.79 12.10
N GLU A 176 8.31 2.30 11.01
CA GLU A 176 9.23 3.10 10.19
C GLU A 176 8.50 4.23 9.48
N TYR A 177 7.30 4.01 8.95
CA TYR A 177 6.48 5.06 8.35
C TYR A 177 6.24 6.20 9.36
N MET A 178 5.92 5.85 10.62
CA MET A 178 5.65 6.83 11.67
C MET A 178 6.89 7.63 12.09
N ARG A 179 8.07 7.00 12.06
CA ARG A 179 9.37 7.61 12.43
C ARG A 179 10.01 8.44 11.32
N SER A 180 9.72 8.13 10.06
CA SER A 180 10.35 8.71 8.87
C SER A 180 9.54 9.87 8.28
N ALA A 181 9.93 10.33 7.09
CA ALA A 181 9.27 11.35 6.29
C ALA A 181 7.86 10.94 5.76
N ARG A 182 7.22 9.93 6.36
CA ARG A 182 5.85 9.50 6.07
C ARG A 182 5.65 9.12 4.61
N ARG A 183 6.59 8.34 4.07
CA ARG A 183 6.54 7.75 2.72
C ARG A 183 6.56 6.23 2.83
N ASP A 184 5.44 5.60 2.51
CA ASP A 184 5.24 4.16 2.63
C ASP A 184 6.26 3.36 1.80
N GLN A 185 6.50 3.74 0.53
CA GLN A 185 7.49 3.05 -0.32
C GLN A 185 8.91 3.08 0.28
N GLN A 186 9.32 4.21 0.87
CA GLN A 186 10.64 4.36 1.50
C GLN A 186 10.73 3.51 2.78
N ALA A 187 9.71 3.60 3.62
CA ALA A 187 9.63 2.85 4.87
C ALA A 187 9.63 1.33 4.63
N LEU A 188 8.97 0.85 3.55
CA LEU A 188 8.96 -0.57 3.19
C LEU A 188 10.37 -1.06 2.89
N ILE A 189 11.11 -0.34 2.05
CA ILE A 189 12.45 -0.76 1.63
C ILE A 189 13.42 -0.81 2.81
N TYR A 190 13.37 0.19 3.69
CA TYR A 190 14.14 0.14 4.93
C TYR A 190 13.74 -1.05 5.81
N THR A 191 12.44 -1.30 5.97
CA THR A 191 11.91 -2.41 6.77
C THR A 191 12.40 -3.77 6.27
N LEU A 192 12.30 -4.03 4.97
CA LEU A 192 12.76 -5.28 4.39
C LEU A 192 14.25 -5.50 4.65
N TRP A 193 15.07 -4.45 4.50
CA TRP A 193 16.50 -4.53 4.76
C TRP A 193 16.83 -4.83 6.22
N THR A 194 16.23 -4.12 7.17
CA THR A 194 16.52 -4.32 8.60
C THR A 194 16.01 -5.66 9.12
N MET A 195 14.97 -6.22 8.49
CA MET A 195 14.48 -7.57 8.76
C MET A 195 15.31 -8.67 8.09
N GLY A 196 16.35 -8.32 7.30
CA GLY A 196 17.16 -9.28 6.55
C GLY A 196 16.42 -9.95 5.38
N LEU A 197 15.30 -9.38 4.96
CA LEU A 197 14.51 -9.83 3.81
C LEU A 197 15.10 -9.24 2.52
N ARG A 198 14.79 -9.86 1.39
CA ARG A 198 15.13 -9.33 0.06
C ARG A 198 13.88 -8.77 -0.60
N ALA A 199 14.07 -7.82 -1.51
CA ALA A 199 12.97 -7.36 -2.34
C ALA A 199 12.31 -8.52 -3.12
N ASP A 200 13.04 -9.56 -3.49
CA ASP A 200 12.52 -10.79 -4.15
C ASP A 200 11.72 -11.72 -3.25
N ASP A 201 11.69 -11.48 -1.94
CA ASP A 201 10.82 -12.25 -1.03
C ASP A 201 9.37 -11.70 -1.03
N ILE A 202 9.16 -10.45 -1.48
CA ILE A 202 7.84 -9.92 -1.82
C ILE A 202 7.43 -10.48 -3.19
N GLY A 203 6.19 -10.94 -3.29
CA GLY A 203 5.61 -11.42 -4.53
C GLY A 203 5.43 -10.31 -5.57
N ASP A 204 5.62 -10.63 -6.85
CA ASP A 204 5.46 -9.67 -7.94
C ASP A 204 4.08 -9.78 -8.59
N LEU A 205 3.29 -8.70 -8.47
CA LEU A 205 1.99 -8.55 -9.13
C LEU A 205 2.13 -8.17 -10.60
N GLY A 206 3.31 -7.70 -11.02
CA GLY A 206 3.56 -7.19 -12.35
C GLY A 206 3.62 -8.26 -13.43
N GLY A 207 4.51 -9.25 -13.27
CA GLY A 207 4.80 -10.17 -14.37
C GLY A 207 5.24 -9.38 -15.60
N ASP A 208 4.43 -9.43 -16.67
CA ASP A 208 4.68 -8.67 -17.91
C ASP A 208 4.23 -7.19 -17.83
N TYR A 209 3.55 -6.80 -16.76
CA TYR A 209 2.96 -5.48 -16.57
C TYR A 209 3.57 -4.75 -15.37
N ASN A 210 3.42 -3.43 -15.35
CA ASN A 210 3.53 -2.67 -14.11
C ASN A 210 2.13 -2.17 -13.72
N ILE A 211 2.00 -1.54 -12.56
CA ILE A 211 0.71 -1.08 -12.05
C ILE A 211 -0.05 -0.14 -13.02
N LEU A 212 0.63 0.61 -13.89
CA LEU A 212 -0.02 1.46 -14.90
C LEU A 212 -0.48 0.72 -16.15
N THR A 213 0.22 -0.36 -16.52
CA THR A 213 -0.07 -1.13 -17.72
C THR A 213 -0.85 -2.40 -17.43
N ASN A 214 -1.14 -2.68 -16.16
CA ASN A 214 -1.92 -3.81 -15.72
C ASN A 214 -3.36 -3.72 -16.28
N PRO A 215 -3.81 -4.66 -17.12
CA PRO A 215 -5.11 -4.58 -17.76
C PRO A 215 -6.29 -4.86 -16.81
N ASP A 216 -6.03 -5.32 -15.59
CA ASP A 216 -7.06 -5.65 -14.60
C ASP A 216 -7.46 -4.45 -13.74
N ILE A 217 -6.65 -3.39 -13.76
CA ILE A 217 -6.86 -2.17 -12.99
C ILE A 217 -6.61 -0.93 -13.86
N SER A 218 -7.11 0.22 -13.42
CA SER A 218 -6.84 1.52 -14.05
C SER A 218 -6.46 2.50 -12.95
N TRP A 219 -5.28 3.11 -13.05
CA TRP A 219 -4.81 4.09 -12.07
C TRP A 219 -4.93 5.52 -12.61
N ASP A 220 -5.71 6.37 -11.94
CA ASP A 220 -5.79 7.80 -12.24
C ASP A 220 -4.77 8.59 -11.38
N ARG A 221 -3.59 8.87 -11.94
CA ARG A 221 -2.54 9.63 -11.25
C ARG A 221 -2.75 11.15 -11.30
N GLY A 222 -3.77 11.64 -12.01
CA GLY A 222 -4.03 13.07 -12.19
C GLY A 222 -4.36 13.82 -10.89
N ALA A 223 -4.70 13.10 -9.81
CA ALA A 223 -4.99 13.65 -8.50
C ALA A 223 -3.73 13.90 -7.62
N HIS A 224 -2.61 13.21 -7.89
CA HIS A 224 -1.43 13.21 -6.99
C HIS A 224 -0.34 14.23 -7.35
N TYR A 225 -0.49 14.96 -8.46
CA TYR A 225 0.52 15.87 -9.01
C TYR A 225 0.01 17.31 -9.25
N LYS A 226 -1.02 17.73 -8.51
CA LYS A 226 -1.51 19.12 -8.51
C LYS A 226 -0.92 19.92 -7.38
#